data_AF-A0A9P7L3I6-F1
#
_entry.id   AF-A0A9P7L3I6-F1
#
_cell.length_a   1.000
_cell.length_b   1.000
_cell.length_c   1.000
_cell.angle_alpha   90.00
_cell.angle_beta   90.00
_cell.angle_gamma   90.00
#
_symmetry.space_group_name_H-M   'P 1'
#
loop_
_entity.id
_entity.type
_entity.pdbx_description
1 polymer ?
#
loop_
_entity_poly.entity_id
_entity_poly.type
_entity_poly.pdbx_seq_one_letter_code
_entity_poly.pdbx_strand_id
1 'polypeptide(L)'
;MINFELLNPPKAALIRRIPWGGSYPKVSTGKMVHADASNFADGITKEDAYEQVIWQAEGLITDQRNWVCNLSNAASLLWHAYKSLESPSKDVNWAGFYVLDKSSQDPQLILGPFQGKVACQTIKFGKGVCGAAAATQETQLVRDVEEFPGHIACDGDSKSEIVVPIVVTQDDGSKKLVAIIDIDCAELNGFDEVDKAHLEQLAALLAKSCDW
;
A
#
# COMPACT_ATOMS: atom_id res chain seq x y z
N MET A 1 -9.55 -22.21 -2.23
CA MET A 1 -10.90 -21.76 -1.80
C MET A 1 -10.64 -20.76 -0.70
N ILE A 2 -11.04 -19.50 -0.86
CA ILE A 2 -10.83 -18.48 0.19
C ILE A 2 -11.53 -18.94 1.47
N ASN A 3 -10.83 -18.85 2.59
CA ASN A 3 -11.44 -19.05 3.89
C ASN A 3 -12.31 -17.83 4.24
N PHE A 4 -13.60 -17.89 3.89
CA PHE A 4 -14.59 -16.85 4.18
C PHE A 4 -14.79 -16.59 5.68
N GLU A 5 -14.25 -17.45 6.57
CA GLU A 5 -14.22 -17.17 8.01
C GLU A 5 -13.21 -16.08 8.39
N LEU A 6 -12.18 -15.82 7.56
CA LEU A 6 -11.22 -14.72 7.77
C LEU A 6 -11.71 -13.37 7.23
N LEU A 7 -12.72 -13.39 6.34
CA LEU A 7 -13.43 -12.19 5.85
C LEU A 7 -14.53 -11.73 6.82
N ASN A 8 -14.74 -12.43 7.93
CA ASN A 8 -15.55 -11.96 9.05
C ASN A 8 -14.62 -11.86 10.28
N PRO A 9 -14.75 -10.82 11.11
CA PRO A 9 -13.88 -10.69 12.27
C PRO A 9 -14.05 -11.92 13.20
N PRO A 10 -12.96 -12.59 13.62
CA PRO A 10 -13.07 -13.70 14.56
C PRO A 10 -13.59 -13.19 15.89
N LYS A 11 -14.57 -13.90 16.47
CA LYS A 11 -15.09 -13.66 17.84
C LYS A 11 -13.99 -13.63 18.93
N ALA A 12 -12.77 -14.05 18.62
CA ALA A 12 -11.62 -14.06 19.51
C ALA A 12 -10.78 -12.76 19.51
N ALA A 13 -11.01 -11.81 18.58
CA ALA A 13 -10.40 -10.47 18.62
C ALA A 13 -11.06 -9.54 19.66
N LEU A 14 -12.03 -10.05 20.44
CA LEU A 14 -12.72 -9.33 21.52
C LEU A 14 -11.90 -9.13 22.82
N ILE A 15 -10.60 -9.43 22.83
CA ILE A 15 -9.74 -9.26 24.02
C ILE A 15 -8.76 -8.11 23.81
N ARG A 16 -9.29 -6.90 23.65
CA ARG A 16 -8.83 -5.66 24.30
C ARG A 16 -9.87 -4.57 24.02
N ARG A 17 -10.72 -4.32 25.01
CA ARG A 17 -11.76 -3.28 24.97
C ARG A 17 -11.10 -1.89 24.85
N ILE A 18 -11.42 -1.19 23.77
CA ILE A 18 -11.64 0.26 23.78
C ILE A 18 -13.14 0.44 23.45
N PRO A 19 -13.91 1.22 24.22
CA PRO A 19 -15.36 1.30 24.04
C PRO A 19 -15.68 2.24 22.86
N TRP A 20 -15.74 1.70 21.65
CA TRP A 20 -16.25 2.44 20.49
C TRP A 20 -17.61 1.89 20.06
N GLY A 21 -18.63 2.75 20.13
CA GLY A 21 -20.01 2.51 19.73
C GLY A 21 -20.26 2.77 18.24
N GLY A 22 -19.32 2.37 17.38
CA GLY A 22 -19.50 2.39 15.93
C GLY A 22 -20.03 1.04 15.46
N SER A 23 -21.25 0.98 14.94
CA SER A 23 -21.78 -0.22 14.32
C SER A 23 -21.06 -0.46 13.00
N TYR A 24 -20.26 -1.54 12.90
CA TYR A 24 -19.89 -2.09 11.59
C TYR A 24 -21.16 -2.26 10.76
N PRO A 25 -21.18 -1.83 9.48
CA PRO A 25 -22.36 -1.99 8.64
C PRO A 25 -22.79 -3.46 8.66
N LYS A 26 -24.06 -3.71 8.98
CA LYS A 26 -24.65 -5.05 8.87
C LYS A 26 -24.55 -5.47 7.42
N VAL A 27 -23.53 -6.26 7.09
CA VAL A 27 -23.40 -6.88 5.77
C VAL A 27 -24.61 -7.79 5.60
N SER A 28 -25.40 -7.52 4.56
CA SER A 28 -26.55 -8.34 4.20
C SER A 28 -26.11 -9.79 4.02
N THR A 29 -26.97 -10.75 4.33
CA THR A 29 -26.71 -12.21 4.25
C THR A 29 -26.49 -12.73 2.81
N GLY A 30 -26.07 -11.88 1.89
CA GLY A 30 -25.62 -12.21 0.54
C GLY A 30 -24.20 -12.79 0.55
N LYS A 31 -23.90 -13.60 -0.46
CA LYS A 31 -22.58 -14.19 -0.67
C LYS A 31 -21.56 -13.07 -0.96
N MET A 32 -20.66 -12.79 -0.03
CA MET A 32 -19.55 -11.86 -0.26
C MET A 32 -18.72 -12.31 -1.46
N VAL A 33 -18.36 -11.35 -2.32
CA VAL A 33 -17.45 -11.53 -3.46
C VAL A 33 -16.14 -10.78 -3.20
N HIS A 34 -15.09 -11.06 -3.96
CA HIS A 34 -13.76 -10.46 -3.72
C HIS A 34 -13.79 -8.93 -3.83
N ALA A 35 -14.60 -8.38 -4.73
CA ALA A 35 -14.75 -6.94 -4.91
C ALA A 35 -15.32 -6.24 -3.67
N ASP A 36 -16.03 -6.96 -2.79
CA ASP A 36 -16.56 -6.39 -1.56
C ASP A 36 -15.45 -6.02 -0.56
N ALA A 37 -14.26 -6.60 -0.70
CA ALA A 37 -13.10 -6.27 0.13
C ALA A 37 -12.67 -4.80 -0.02
N SER A 38 -12.90 -4.20 -1.20
CA SER A 38 -12.61 -2.80 -1.51
C SER A 38 -13.82 -1.87 -1.36
N ASN A 39 -14.92 -2.33 -0.76
CA ASN A 39 -16.04 -1.47 -0.40
C ASN A 39 -15.80 -0.88 0.99
N PHE A 40 -15.59 0.43 1.05
CA PHE A 40 -15.41 1.18 2.29
C PHE A 40 -16.71 1.91 2.64
N ALA A 41 -16.94 2.14 3.93
CA ALA A 41 -18.12 2.86 4.39
C ALA A 41 -18.03 4.35 4.02
N ASP A 42 -19.17 4.97 3.73
CA ASP A 42 -19.23 6.42 3.56
C ASP A 42 -18.79 7.12 4.85
N GLY A 43 -17.87 8.08 4.74
CA GLY A 43 -17.35 8.84 5.90
C GLY A 43 -16.41 8.04 6.80
N ILE A 44 -15.80 6.96 6.29
CA ILE A 44 -14.78 6.20 7.02
C ILE A 44 -13.60 7.10 7.41
N THR A 45 -13.04 6.88 8.60
CA THR A 45 -11.82 7.58 9.01
C THR A 45 -10.61 7.02 8.28
N LYS A 46 -9.52 7.80 8.20
CA LYS A 46 -8.27 7.35 7.58
C LYS A 46 -7.74 6.09 8.27
N GLU A 47 -7.74 6.08 9.60
CA GLU A 47 -7.32 4.96 10.43
C GLU A 47 -8.17 3.71 10.16
N ASP A 48 -9.49 3.81 10.21
CA ASP A 48 -10.39 2.67 9.97
C ASP A 48 -10.23 2.11 8.55
N ALA A 49 -10.03 2.99 7.55
CA ALA A 49 -9.78 2.56 6.16
C ALA A 49 -8.48 1.75 6.05
N TYR A 50 -7.42 2.18 6.70
CA TYR A 50 -6.16 1.43 6.72
C TYR A 50 -6.27 0.11 7.48
N GLU A 51 -6.95 0.08 8.63
CA GLU A 51 -7.21 -1.15 9.37
C GLU A 51 -7.97 -2.16 8.49
N GLN A 52 -8.97 -1.70 7.74
CA GLN A 52 -9.68 -2.51 6.76
C GLN A 52 -8.76 -2.99 5.63
N VAL A 53 -7.91 -2.12 5.07
CA VAL A 53 -6.94 -2.50 4.01
C VAL A 53 -6.03 -3.63 4.49
N ILE A 54 -5.44 -3.50 5.68
CA ILE A 54 -4.50 -4.50 6.22
C ILE A 54 -5.22 -5.82 6.46
N TRP A 55 -6.42 -5.78 7.08
CA TRP A 55 -7.20 -6.98 7.36
C TRP A 55 -7.66 -7.70 6.08
N GLN A 56 -8.16 -6.96 5.10
CA GLN A 56 -8.57 -7.53 3.81
C GLN A 56 -7.38 -8.06 3.02
N ALA A 57 -6.23 -7.37 3.04
CA ALA A 57 -5.00 -7.86 2.43
C ALA A 57 -4.55 -9.18 3.06
N GLU A 58 -4.56 -9.30 4.39
CA GLU A 58 -4.20 -10.56 5.07
C GLU A 58 -5.13 -11.71 4.64
N GLY A 59 -6.44 -11.47 4.59
CA GLY A 59 -7.43 -12.46 4.16
C GLY A 59 -7.26 -12.91 2.69
N LEU A 60 -6.98 -11.97 1.78
CA LEU A 60 -6.79 -12.27 0.36
C LEU A 60 -5.48 -13.03 0.07
N ILE A 61 -4.47 -12.83 0.92
CA ILE A 61 -3.11 -13.31 0.66
C ILE A 61 -2.79 -14.63 1.40
N THR A 62 -3.55 -15.01 2.44
CA THR A 62 -3.25 -16.16 3.33
C THR A 62 -2.86 -17.46 2.60
N ASP A 63 -3.53 -17.80 1.47
CA ASP A 63 -3.28 -19.02 0.69
C ASP A 63 -2.65 -18.74 -0.70
N GLN A 64 -2.04 -17.57 -0.88
CA GLN A 64 -1.44 -17.12 -2.13
C GLN A 64 -0.08 -16.46 -1.90
N ARG A 65 0.96 -16.95 -2.60
CA ARG A 65 2.33 -16.44 -2.47
C ARG A 65 2.83 -15.69 -3.70
N ASN A 66 2.12 -15.76 -4.82
CA ASN A 66 2.51 -15.06 -6.04
C ASN A 66 2.45 -13.54 -5.83
N TRP A 67 3.61 -12.88 -5.89
CA TRP A 67 3.73 -11.46 -5.62
C TRP A 67 2.88 -10.61 -6.58
N VAL A 68 2.77 -10.97 -7.87
CA VAL A 68 1.96 -10.22 -8.84
C VAL A 68 0.50 -10.21 -8.40
N CYS A 69 -0.05 -11.37 -8.02
CA CYS A 69 -1.42 -11.50 -7.54
C CYS A 69 -1.66 -10.66 -6.29
N ASN A 70 -0.76 -10.79 -5.31
CA ASN A 70 -0.89 -10.10 -4.02
C ASN A 70 -0.78 -8.58 -4.17
N LEU A 71 0.22 -8.10 -4.91
CA LEU A 71 0.42 -6.66 -5.16
C LEU A 71 -0.71 -6.08 -6.02
N SER A 72 -1.27 -6.83 -6.97
CA SER A 72 -2.41 -6.35 -7.76
C SER A 72 -3.65 -6.08 -6.90
N ASN A 73 -3.97 -7.01 -5.98
CA ASN A 73 -5.08 -6.82 -5.06
C ASN A 73 -4.79 -5.73 -4.02
N ALA A 74 -3.56 -5.65 -3.51
CA ALA A 74 -3.17 -4.60 -2.58
C ALA A 74 -3.25 -3.19 -3.22
N ALA A 75 -2.84 -3.04 -4.49
CA ALA A 75 -2.97 -1.78 -5.23
C ALA A 75 -4.44 -1.37 -5.36
N SER A 76 -5.33 -2.33 -5.66
CA SER A 76 -6.78 -2.10 -5.70
C SER A 76 -7.35 -1.68 -4.34
N LEU A 77 -6.97 -2.37 -3.26
CA LEU A 77 -7.41 -2.02 -1.90
C LEU A 77 -6.98 -0.61 -1.52
N LEU A 78 -5.71 -0.26 -1.73
CA LEU A 78 -5.20 1.08 -1.46
C LEU A 78 -5.94 2.14 -2.27
N TRP A 79 -6.07 1.94 -3.58
CA TRP A 79 -6.77 2.87 -4.46
C TRP A 79 -8.19 3.17 -3.97
N HIS A 80 -8.97 2.13 -3.70
CA HIS A 80 -10.35 2.30 -3.24
C HIS A 80 -10.44 2.85 -1.81
N ALA A 81 -9.47 2.54 -0.94
CA ALA A 81 -9.38 3.14 0.39
C ALA A 81 -9.23 4.66 0.28
N TYR A 82 -8.21 5.13 -0.45
CA TYR A 82 -7.99 6.55 -0.66
C TYR A 82 -9.20 7.24 -1.30
N LYS A 83 -9.82 6.63 -2.32
CA LYS A 83 -11.02 7.19 -2.96
C LYS A 83 -12.25 7.30 -2.06
N SER A 84 -12.26 6.61 -0.91
CA SER A 84 -13.34 6.71 0.08
C SER A 84 -13.10 7.76 1.18
N LEU A 85 -11.88 8.32 1.25
CA LEU A 85 -11.51 9.35 2.22
C LEU A 85 -11.92 10.76 1.75
N GLU A 86 -11.67 11.75 2.58
CA GLU A 86 -11.77 13.16 2.22
C GLU A 86 -10.48 13.69 1.55
N SER A 87 -10.55 14.90 0.98
CA SER A 87 -9.35 15.60 0.50
C SER A 87 -8.45 15.95 1.69
N PRO A 88 -7.11 15.86 1.56
CA PRO A 88 -6.37 15.63 0.31
C PRO A 88 -6.22 14.15 -0.07
N SER A 89 -6.48 13.20 0.82
CA SER A 89 -6.23 11.77 0.57
C SER A 89 -7.03 11.19 -0.60
N LYS A 90 -8.26 11.66 -0.86
CA LYS A 90 -9.05 11.20 -2.03
C LYS A 90 -8.47 11.59 -3.38
N ASP A 91 -7.61 12.60 -3.39
CA ASP A 91 -7.03 13.17 -4.59
C ASP A 91 -5.75 12.41 -5.02
N VAL A 92 -5.49 11.24 -4.41
CA VAL A 92 -4.53 10.24 -4.89
C VAL A 92 -4.73 9.94 -6.37
N ASN A 93 -3.71 10.15 -7.18
CA ASN A 93 -3.72 9.94 -8.64
C ASN A 93 -2.97 8.68 -9.05
N TRP A 94 -2.17 8.09 -8.15
CA TRP A 94 -1.47 6.83 -8.38
C TRP A 94 -1.29 6.06 -7.07
N ALA A 95 -1.49 4.73 -7.09
CA ALA A 95 -1.21 3.86 -5.97
C ALA A 95 -0.75 2.49 -6.48
N GLY A 96 0.44 2.05 -6.09
CA GLY A 96 1.00 0.83 -6.64
C GLY A 96 2.37 0.48 -6.12
N PHE A 97 3.10 -0.27 -6.93
CA PHE A 97 4.36 -0.86 -6.54
C PHE A 97 5.38 -0.79 -7.67
N TYR A 98 6.63 -0.64 -7.25
CA TYR A 98 7.78 -1.02 -8.07
C TYR A 98 8.52 -2.16 -7.37
N VAL A 99 9.05 -3.12 -8.14
CA VAL A 99 9.76 -4.29 -7.61
C VAL A 99 11.23 -4.25 -8.01
N LEU A 100 12.10 -4.94 -7.26
CA LEU A 100 13.51 -5.04 -7.62
C LEU A 100 13.66 -5.74 -8.98
N ASP A 101 14.32 -5.07 -9.93
CA ASP A 101 14.59 -5.65 -11.24
C ASP A 101 15.77 -6.62 -11.18
N LYS A 102 15.47 -7.92 -11.13
CA LYS A 102 16.48 -8.98 -11.14
C LYS A 102 17.12 -9.22 -12.52
N SER A 103 16.59 -8.61 -13.58
CA SER A 103 17.13 -8.76 -14.95
C SER A 103 18.19 -7.71 -15.29
N SER A 104 18.25 -6.62 -14.51
CA SER A 104 19.23 -5.56 -14.67
C SER A 104 20.57 -5.91 -14.03
N GLN A 105 21.67 -5.43 -14.64
CA GLN A 105 23.00 -5.48 -14.04
C GLN A 105 23.20 -4.39 -12.98
N ASP A 106 22.53 -3.24 -13.15
CA ASP A 106 22.56 -2.12 -12.21
C ASP A 106 21.39 -2.21 -11.22
N PRO A 107 21.57 -1.84 -9.95
CA PRO A 107 20.48 -1.75 -8.98
C PRO A 107 19.38 -0.78 -9.43
N GLN A 108 18.22 -1.32 -9.78
CA GLN A 108 17.05 -0.56 -10.18
C GLN A 108 15.76 -1.26 -9.80
N LEU A 109 14.69 -0.48 -9.82
CA LEU A 109 13.33 -0.94 -9.72
C LEU A 109 12.70 -1.05 -11.11
N ILE A 110 11.74 -1.96 -11.26
CA ILE A 110 10.88 -2.11 -12.45
C ILE A 110 9.41 -2.01 -12.02
N LEU A 111 8.58 -1.39 -12.86
CA LEU A 111 7.16 -1.14 -12.61
C LEU A 111 6.40 -2.45 -12.33
N GLY A 112 5.69 -2.49 -11.20
CA GLY A 112 4.82 -3.59 -10.79
C GLY A 112 3.33 -3.26 -11.00
N PRO A 113 2.41 -3.99 -10.35
CA PRO A 113 0.99 -3.67 -10.35
C PRO A 113 0.69 -2.30 -9.73
N PHE A 114 -0.27 -1.57 -10.31
CA PHE A 114 -0.70 -0.26 -9.82
C PHE A 114 -2.12 0.08 -10.27
N GLN A 115 -2.68 1.13 -9.68
CA GLN A 115 -3.90 1.83 -10.12
C GLN A 115 -3.55 3.31 -10.36
N GLY A 116 -3.93 3.84 -11.52
CA GLY A 116 -3.60 5.22 -11.91
C GLY A 116 -3.31 5.36 -13.41
N LYS A 117 -2.73 6.49 -13.81
CA LYS A 117 -2.23 6.70 -15.18
C LYS A 117 -0.94 5.90 -15.42
N VAL A 118 -0.53 5.82 -16.69
CA VAL A 118 0.75 5.22 -17.10
C VAL A 118 1.92 5.92 -16.39
N ALA A 119 2.88 5.14 -15.89
CA ALA A 119 4.02 5.62 -15.10
C ALA A 119 5.38 5.19 -15.70
N CYS A 120 6.47 5.66 -15.07
CA CYS A 120 7.85 5.31 -15.42
C CYS A 120 8.08 3.79 -15.39
N GLN A 121 8.76 3.20 -16.37
CA GLN A 121 8.94 1.74 -16.42
C GLN A 121 10.03 1.24 -15.47
N THR A 122 11.10 2.01 -15.29
CA THR A 122 12.21 1.66 -14.40
C THR A 122 12.71 2.88 -13.62
N ILE A 123 13.24 2.64 -12.42
CA ILE A 123 13.74 3.69 -11.53
C ILE A 123 15.08 3.25 -10.94
N LYS A 124 16.14 4.03 -11.18
CA LYS A 124 17.47 3.75 -10.60
C LYS A 124 17.48 4.08 -9.10
N PHE A 125 18.23 3.31 -8.32
CA PHE A 125 18.42 3.61 -6.91
C PHE A 125 19.05 5.01 -6.73
N GLY A 126 18.54 5.77 -5.76
CA GLY A 126 18.94 7.14 -5.46
C GLY A 126 18.43 8.21 -6.44
N LYS A 127 17.49 7.89 -7.34
CA LYS A 127 16.89 8.84 -8.29
C LYS A 127 15.40 9.06 -7.99
N GLY A 128 15.02 10.32 -7.76
CA GLY A 128 13.67 10.68 -7.32
C GLY A 128 13.34 10.13 -5.93
N VAL A 129 12.09 10.32 -5.51
CA VAL A 129 11.59 9.88 -4.21
C VAL A 129 11.62 8.35 -4.10
N CYS A 130 11.06 7.66 -5.10
CA CYS A 130 11.12 6.20 -5.24
C CYS A 130 12.54 5.62 -5.14
N GLY A 131 13.49 6.19 -5.91
CA GLY A 131 14.87 5.73 -5.87
C GLY A 131 15.56 6.04 -4.54
N ALA A 132 15.25 7.16 -3.90
CA ALA A 132 15.75 7.50 -2.57
C ALA A 132 15.26 6.49 -1.51
N ALA A 133 13.97 6.13 -1.53
CA ALA A 133 13.41 5.09 -0.67
C ALA A 133 14.11 3.74 -0.87
N ALA A 134 14.35 3.36 -2.13
CA ALA A 134 15.04 2.11 -2.46
C ALA A 134 16.50 2.08 -1.99
N ALA A 135 17.22 3.20 -2.12
CA ALA A 135 18.62 3.31 -1.73
C ALA A 135 18.81 3.35 -0.21
N THR A 136 17.96 4.10 0.49
CA THR A 136 18.05 4.27 1.95
C THR A 136 17.38 3.13 2.72
N GLN A 137 16.43 2.43 2.09
CA GLN A 137 15.50 1.52 2.76
C GLN A 137 14.71 2.21 3.89
N GLU A 138 14.44 3.50 3.73
CA GLU A 138 13.64 4.31 4.63
C GLU A 138 12.44 4.90 3.90
N THR A 139 11.30 4.96 4.59
CA THR A 139 10.09 5.60 4.07
C THR A 139 10.33 7.07 3.77
N GLN A 140 10.00 7.48 2.55
CA GLN A 140 10.00 8.88 2.13
C GLN A 140 8.58 9.41 2.23
N LEU A 141 8.35 10.39 3.12
CA LEU A 141 7.08 11.10 3.25
C LEU A 141 7.28 12.52 2.74
N VAL A 142 6.82 12.80 1.52
CA VAL A 142 7.08 14.03 0.78
C VAL A 142 5.79 14.85 0.68
N ARG A 143 5.73 15.94 1.45
CA ARG A 143 4.55 16.83 1.52
C ARG A 143 4.40 17.74 0.30
N ASP A 144 5.52 18.05 -0.34
CA ASP A 144 5.62 18.79 -1.59
C ASP A 144 6.75 18.17 -2.44
N VAL A 145 6.42 17.59 -3.59
CA VAL A 145 7.41 16.94 -4.47
C VAL A 145 8.32 17.95 -5.18
N GLU A 146 7.89 19.21 -5.36
CA GLU A 146 8.72 20.25 -5.97
C GLU A 146 9.87 20.67 -5.04
N GLU A 147 9.70 20.50 -3.72
CA GLU A 147 10.73 20.76 -2.72
C GLU A 147 11.73 19.60 -2.58
N PHE A 148 11.46 18.43 -3.17
CA PHE A 148 12.31 17.25 -3.02
C PHE A 148 13.58 17.35 -3.89
N PRO A 149 14.80 17.29 -3.31
CA PRO A 149 16.04 17.40 -4.09
C PRO A 149 16.19 16.29 -5.11
N GLY A 150 16.27 16.67 -6.40
CA GLY A 150 16.42 15.70 -7.48
C GLY A 150 15.12 14.96 -7.84
N HIS A 151 13.96 15.58 -7.59
CA HIS A 151 12.66 15.12 -8.07
C HIS A 151 12.67 14.86 -9.59
N ILE A 152 12.12 13.71 -9.98
CA ILE A 152 11.88 13.30 -11.37
C ILE A 152 10.40 12.99 -11.46
N ALA A 153 9.61 13.94 -11.96
CA ALA A 153 8.17 13.76 -12.08
C ALA A 153 7.85 12.65 -13.09
N CYS A 154 7.13 11.60 -12.66
CA CYS A 154 6.55 10.59 -13.55
C CYS A 154 5.12 10.98 -13.98
N ASP A 155 4.28 11.49 -13.07
CA ASP A 155 3.04 12.22 -13.39
C ASP A 155 3.26 13.71 -13.05
N GLY A 156 2.97 14.60 -14.00
CA GLY A 156 3.12 16.04 -13.80
C GLY A 156 2.07 16.65 -12.88
N ASP A 157 1.00 15.91 -12.58
CA ASP A 157 -0.06 16.37 -11.69
C ASP A 157 0.24 16.08 -10.21
N SER A 158 1.21 15.20 -9.90
CA SER A 158 1.56 14.83 -8.52
C SER A 158 2.19 16.01 -7.78
N LYS A 159 1.69 16.29 -6.57
CA LYS A 159 2.17 17.36 -5.69
C LYS A 159 2.70 16.84 -4.35
N SER A 160 2.25 15.67 -3.89
CA SER A 160 2.83 14.97 -2.72
C SER A 160 2.96 13.48 -3.01
N GLU A 161 3.89 12.81 -2.32
CA GLU A 161 4.23 11.40 -2.57
C GLU A 161 4.61 10.72 -1.24
N ILE A 162 4.19 9.47 -1.07
CA ILE A 162 4.72 8.61 -0.01
C ILE A 162 5.24 7.30 -0.61
N VAL A 163 6.50 6.99 -0.30
CA VAL A 163 7.16 5.76 -0.74
C VAL A 163 7.62 4.94 0.45
N VAL A 164 7.17 3.70 0.55
CA VAL A 164 7.48 2.78 1.64
C VAL A 164 8.25 1.56 1.12
N PRO A 165 9.49 1.31 1.59
CA PRO A 165 10.26 0.15 1.16
C PRO A 165 9.71 -1.16 1.73
N ILE A 166 9.55 -2.17 0.87
CA ILE A 166 9.26 -3.55 1.26
C ILE A 166 10.59 -4.29 1.35
N VAL A 167 10.95 -4.63 2.59
CA VAL A 167 12.25 -5.24 2.92
C VAL A 167 12.04 -6.60 3.56
N VAL A 168 12.71 -7.62 3.02
CA VAL A 168 12.75 -8.96 3.60
C VAL A 168 14.01 -9.15 4.42
N THR A 169 13.88 -9.83 5.56
CA THR A 169 15.04 -10.30 6.34
C THR A 169 15.45 -11.67 5.80
N GLN A 170 16.70 -11.81 5.39
CA GLN A 170 17.27 -13.07 4.92
C GLN A 170 17.66 -13.97 6.10
N ASP A 171 17.96 -15.24 5.83
CA ASP A 171 18.36 -16.23 6.84
C ASP A 171 19.64 -15.83 7.61
N ASP A 172 20.52 -15.06 6.98
CA ASP A 172 21.75 -14.52 7.58
C ASP A 172 21.52 -13.24 8.40
N GLY A 173 20.26 -12.81 8.54
CA GLY A 173 19.86 -11.58 9.24
C GLY A 173 20.02 -10.30 8.41
N SER A 174 20.52 -10.38 7.17
CA SER A 174 20.64 -9.21 6.29
C SER A 174 19.27 -8.74 5.79
N LYS A 175 19.16 -7.44 5.53
CA LYS A 175 17.95 -6.81 4.97
C LYS A 175 18.09 -6.63 3.47
N LYS A 176 17.09 -7.08 2.72
CA LYS A 176 17.03 -6.96 1.26
C LYS A 176 15.75 -6.27 0.83
N LEU A 177 15.89 -5.15 0.12
CA LEU A 177 14.77 -4.53 -0.60
C LEU A 177 14.28 -5.48 -1.70
N VAL A 178 12.98 -5.69 -1.77
CA VAL A 178 12.34 -6.52 -2.81
C VAL A 178 11.31 -5.74 -3.63
N ALA A 179 10.73 -4.70 -3.04
CA ALA A 179 9.79 -3.80 -3.69
C ALA A 179 9.67 -2.49 -2.90
N ILE A 180 8.90 -1.54 -3.44
CA ILE A 180 8.41 -0.36 -2.73
C ILE A 180 6.89 -0.26 -2.95
N ILE A 181 6.18 0.28 -1.96
CA ILE A 181 4.85 0.86 -2.12
C ILE A 181 5.06 2.31 -2.51
N ASP A 182 4.39 2.77 -3.55
CA ASP A 182 4.46 4.14 -4.03
C ASP A 182 3.04 4.68 -4.23
N ILE A 183 2.79 5.90 -3.74
CA ILE A 183 1.47 6.54 -3.75
C ILE A 183 1.66 8.03 -3.98
N ASP A 184 1.05 8.53 -5.04
CA ASP A 184 1.03 9.93 -5.44
C ASP A 184 -0.31 10.58 -5.12
N CYS A 185 -0.27 11.88 -4.81
CA CYS A 185 -1.46 12.71 -4.68
C CYS A 185 -1.34 14.01 -5.48
N ALA A 186 -2.43 14.38 -6.17
CA ALA A 186 -2.53 15.62 -6.93
C ALA A 186 -2.66 16.89 -6.06
N GLU A 187 -2.71 16.72 -4.74
CA GLU A 187 -2.73 17.79 -3.76
C GLU A 187 -1.48 17.76 -2.87
N LEU A 188 -1.10 18.93 -2.35
CA LEU A 188 -0.04 19.04 -1.35
C LEU A 188 -0.50 18.39 -0.04
N ASN A 189 0.46 17.89 0.75
CA ASN A 189 0.16 17.27 2.04
C ASN A 189 -0.87 16.12 1.96
N GLY A 190 -0.89 15.37 0.86
CA GLY A 190 -1.79 14.21 0.67
C GLY A 190 -1.60 13.11 1.71
N PHE A 191 -0.39 13.07 2.29
CA PHE A 191 0.04 12.03 3.22
C PHE A 191 0.59 12.63 4.52
N ASP A 192 0.47 11.86 5.59
CA ASP A 192 0.95 12.17 6.92
C ASP A 192 1.52 10.91 7.62
N GLU A 193 1.74 11.04 8.91
CA GLU A 193 2.35 10.04 9.76
C GLU A 193 1.41 8.83 9.98
N VAL A 194 0.09 9.00 9.84
CA VAL A 194 -0.89 7.89 9.86
C VAL A 194 -0.69 7.03 8.62
N ASP A 195 -0.56 7.66 7.44
CA ASP A 195 -0.30 6.96 6.19
C ASP A 195 1.01 6.16 6.30
N LYS A 196 2.09 6.81 6.75
CA LYS A 196 3.38 6.16 6.98
C LYS A 196 3.28 4.94 7.87
N ALA A 197 2.67 5.08 9.05
CA ALA A 197 2.60 3.99 10.03
C ALA A 197 1.83 2.76 9.50
N HIS A 198 0.74 2.97 8.74
CA HIS A 198 -0.07 1.86 8.23
C HIS A 198 0.49 1.25 6.95
N LEU A 199 1.07 2.07 6.06
CA LEU A 199 1.75 1.56 4.87
C LEU A 199 3.00 0.75 5.23
N GLU A 200 3.73 1.11 6.29
CA GLU A 200 4.83 0.29 6.83
C GLU A 200 4.34 -1.06 7.37
N GLN A 201 3.14 -1.11 7.99
CA GLN A 201 2.52 -2.38 8.40
C GLN A 201 2.12 -3.23 7.19
N LEU A 202 1.52 -2.62 6.17
CA LEU A 202 1.18 -3.31 4.93
C LEU A 202 2.44 -3.82 4.21
N ALA A 203 3.51 -3.02 4.17
CA ALA A 203 4.80 -3.42 3.61
C ALA A 203 5.37 -4.64 4.35
N ALA A 204 5.32 -4.66 5.68
CA ALA A 204 5.75 -5.80 6.48
C ALA A 204 4.90 -7.06 6.23
N LEU A 205 3.58 -6.89 6.04
CA LEU A 205 2.68 -7.98 5.66
C LEU A 205 3.05 -8.55 4.28
N LEU A 206 3.25 -7.69 3.28
CA LEU A 206 3.61 -8.11 1.92
C LEU A 206 4.99 -8.77 1.88
N ALA A 207 5.96 -8.25 2.65
CA ALA A 207 7.31 -8.79 2.73
C ALA A 207 7.32 -10.28 3.09
N LYS A 208 6.52 -10.69 4.09
CA LYS A 208 6.46 -12.09 4.56
C LYS A 208 5.51 -12.98 3.76
N SER A 209 4.62 -12.40 2.96
CA SER A 209 3.52 -13.12 2.32
C SER A 209 3.68 -13.33 0.81
N CYS A 210 4.77 -12.85 0.21
CA CYS A 210 5.07 -13.00 -1.20
C CYS A 210 6.32 -13.86 -1.44
N ASP A 211 6.39 -14.52 -2.60
CA ASP A 211 7.60 -15.15 -3.13
C ASP A 211 8.30 -14.14 -4.06
N TRP A 212 9.35 -13.50 -3.56
CA TRP A 212 10.04 -12.39 -4.23
C TRP A 212 11.09 -12.82 -5.25
#